data_AF-A0A833SBT8-F1
#
_entry.id   AF-A0A833SBT8-F1
#
_cell.length_a   1.000
_cell.length_b   1.000
_cell.length_c   1.000
_cell.angle_alpha   90.00
_cell.angle_beta   90.00
_cell.angle_gamma   90.00
#
_symmetry.space_group_name_H-M   'P 1'
#
loop_
_entity.id
_entity.type
_entity.pdbx_description
1 polymer ?
#
loop_
_entity_poly.entity_id
_entity_poly.type
_entity_poly.pdbx_seq_one_letter_code
_entity_poly.pdbx_strand_id
1 'polypeptide(L)'
;MADKRRKATSTKRKEEISELKAEICKLRSELELTSDLKGLQQAEHAPPLELVVAENNSTSSVILQQQLDVARMHSTLPPPLELHPLCTRICLKKSWDERSATLLSLREQKFRAAYEYITTRSELSSSCSSDERFETANGDVCCSIFQTVHFSGVKSLQQVYDAVLFSMNNMEISICERLGHITTRDDYDCADSSIYNARMVSTNETGVSTEVSGIMFSRFFDSSDRRSFSDAPCGMLVIDSVDEDELYPYVPSERVRKDVSAALY
;
A
#
# COMPACT_ATOMS: atom_id res chain seq x y z
N MET A 1 -41.64 12.70 84.51
CA MET A 1 -41.67 11.30 84.06
C MET A 1 -42.73 11.18 82.97
N ALA A 2 -42.34 10.91 81.72
CA ALA A 2 -43.26 10.84 80.59
C ALA A 2 -43.68 9.39 80.35
N ASP A 3 -44.98 9.14 80.39
CA ASP A 3 -45.61 7.84 80.34
C ASP A 3 -45.50 7.21 78.93
N LYS A 4 -44.77 6.10 78.80
CA LYS A 4 -44.54 5.40 77.52
C LYS A 4 -45.78 4.58 77.16
N ARG A 5 -46.69 5.18 76.40
CA ARG A 5 -47.86 4.49 75.82
C ARG A 5 -47.42 3.31 74.95
N ARG A 6 -47.81 2.08 75.33
CA ARG A 6 -47.54 0.84 74.57
C ARG A 6 -48.14 0.95 73.16
N LYS A 7 -47.30 0.90 72.12
CA LYS A 7 -47.73 0.82 70.70
C LYS A 7 -48.57 -0.44 70.47
N ALA A 8 -49.67 -0.31 69.74
CA ALA A 8 -50.59 -1.41 69.43
C ALA A 8 -49.93 -2.48 68.54
N THR A 9 -50.32 -3.74 68.69
CA THR A 9 -49.72 -4.88 67.98
C THR A 9 -49.84 -4.75 66.45
N SER A 10 -50.90 -4.09 65.96
CA SER A 10 -51.11 -3.83 64.53
C SER A 10 -50.12 -2.83 63.94
N THR A 11 -49.67 -1.83 64.71
CA THR A 11 -48.69 -0.85 64.23
C THR A 11 -47.29 -1.45 64.18
N LYS A 12 -46.92 -2.29 65.16
CA LYS A 12 -45.64 -3.03 65.12
C LYS A 12 -45.54 -3.97 63.92
N ARG A 13 -46.61 -4.73 63.62
CA ARG A 13 -46.63 -5.61 62.43
C ARG A 13 -46.56 -4.84 61.12
N LYS A 14 -47.14 -3.64 61.05
CA LYS A 14 -47.03 -2.78 59.85
C LYS A 14 -45.61 -2.22 59.68
N GLU A 15 -44.97 -1.81 60.77
CA GLU A 15 -43.56 -1.38 60.78
C GLU A 15 -42.66 -2.53 60.29
N GLU A 16 -42.82 -3.74 60.84
CA GLU A 16 -42.04 -4.94 60.47
C GLU A 16 -42.26 -5.36 59.00
N ILE A 17 -43.51 -5.31 58.50
CA ILE A 17 -43.80 -5.55 57.07
C ILE A 17 -43.14 -4.49 56.18
N SER A 18 -43.09 -3.24 56.63
CA SER A 18 -42.46 -2.18 55.84
C SER A 18 -40.93 -2.32 55.78
N GLU A 19 -40.31 -2.75 56.88
CA GLU A 19 -38.87 -3.03 56.95
C GLU A 19 -38.50 -4.21 56.07
N LEU A 20 -39.24 -5.32 56.15
CA LEU A 20 -39.00 -6.50 55.31
C LEU A 20 -39.20 -6.20 53.82
N LYS A 21 -40.16 -5.34 53.46
CA LYS A 21 -40.33 -4.90 52.06
C LYS A 21 -39.16 -4.06 51.58
N ALA A 22 -38.61 -3.19 52.42
CA ALA A 22 -37.43 -2.40 52.08
C ALA A 22 -36.20 -3.30 51.87
N GLU A 23 -36.03 -4.33 52.71
CA GLU A 23 -34.95 -5.29 52.59
C GLU A 23 -35.05 -6.15 51.31
N ILE A 24 -36.27 -6.59 50.96
CA ILE A 24 -36.51 -7.30 49.69
C ILE A 24 -36.16 -6.41 48.48
N CYS A 25 -36.53 -5.13 48.50
CA CYS A 25 -36.17 -4.20 47.43
C CYS A 25 -34.65 -4.03 47.33
N LYS A 26 -33.96 -3.90 48.46
CA LYS A 26 -32.49 -3.79 48.50
C LYS A 26 -31.81 -5.03 47.94
N LEU A 27 -32.20 -6.21 48.39
CA LEU A 27 -31.64 -7.48 47.93
C LEU A 27 -31.90 -7.71 46.44
N ARG A 28 -33.07 -7.31 45.92
CA ARG A 28 -33.34 -7.35 44.47
C ARG A 28 -32.42 -6.44 43.68
N SER A 29 -32.16 -5.22 44.16
CA SER A 29 -31.23 -4.30 43.49
C SER A 29 -29.78 -4.80 43.51
N GLU A 30 -29.34 -5.42 44.61
CA GLU A 30 -28.01 -6.04 44.71
C GLU A 30 -27.90 -7.26 43.77
N LEU A 31 -28.99 -8.02 43.63
CA LEU A 31 -29.05 -9.19 42.75
C LEU A 31 -29.05 -8.78 41.26
N GLU A 32 -29.75 -7.71 40.89
CA GLU A 32 -29.67 -7.15 39.52
C GLU A 32 -28.26 -6.63 39.22
N LEU A 33 -27.66 -5.83 40.12
CA LEU A 33 -26.28 -5.36 39.98
C LEU A 33 -25.27 -6.51 39.81
N THR A 34 -25.41 -7.58 40.60
CA THR A 34 -24.52 -8.75 40.48
C THR A 34 -24.81 -9.58 39.23
N SER A 35 -26.06 -9.61 38.74
CA SER A 35 -26.40 -10.25 37.47
C SER A 35 -25.87 -9.48 36.27
N ASP A 36 -25.91 -8.15 36.30
CA ASP A 36 -25.35 -7.28 35.25
C ASP A 36 -23.83 -7.41 35.20
N LEU A 37 -23.16 -7.46 36.37
CA LEU A 37 -21.72 -7.71 36.46
C LEU A 37 -21.34 -9.10 35.93
N LYS A 38 -22.15 -10.13 36.19
CA LYS A 38 -21.97 -11.46 35.59
C LYS A 38 -22.24 -11.49 34.09
N GLY A 39 -23.21 -10.72 33.60
CA GLY A 39 -23.51 -10.55 32.18
C GLY A 39 -22.34 -9.90 31.44
N LEU A 40 -21.67 -8.92 32.05
CA LEU A 40 -20.44 -8.32 31.52
C LEU A 40 -19.26 -9.30 31.52
N GLN A 41 -19.15 -10.19 32.52
CA GLN A 41 -18.13 -11.25 32.55
C GLN A 41 -18.39 -12.38 31.54
N GLN A 42 -19.66 -12.70 31.26
CA GLN A 42 -20.03 -13.70 30.24
C GLN A 42 -19.96 -13.14 28.81
N ALA A 43 -19.98 -11.82 28.63
CA ALA A 43 -19.75 -11.17 27.34
C ALA A 43 -18.30 -11.27 26.85
N GLU A 44 -17.34 -11.63 27.72
CA GLU A 44 -15.96 -11.92 27.33
C GLU A 44 -15.81 -13.39 26.89
N HIS A 45 -16.27 -13.70 25.68
CA HIS A 45 -15.76 -14.85 24.90
C HIS A 45 -14.32 -14.60 24.38
N ALA A 46 -13.49 -13.88 25.14
CA ALA A 46 -12.10 -13.67 24.79
C ALA A 46 -11.34 -15.00 25.05
N PRO A 47 -10.52 -15.48 24.10
CA PRO A 47 -9.67 -16.65 24.34
C PRO A 47 -8.82 -16.44 25.60
N PRO A 48 -8.51 -17.51 26.37
CA PRO A 48 -7.67 -17.40 27.55
C PRO A 48 -6.38 -16.66 27.20
N LEU A 49 -5.99 -15.69 28.02
CA LEU A 49 -4.81 -14.85 27.78
C LEU A 49 -3.55 -15.68 27.49
N GLU A 50 -3.40 -16.82 28.16
CA GLU A 50 -2.29 -17.76 27.94
C GLU A 50 -2.27 -18.34 26.50
N LEU A 51 -3.44 -18.59 25.92
CA LEU A 51 -3.58 -19.10 24.56
C LEU A 51 -3.19 -18.03 23.53
N VAL A 52 -3.65 -16.79 23.73
CA VAL A 52 -3.27 -15.64 22.89
C VAL A 52 -1.77 -15.36 22.97
N VAL A 53 -1.18 -15.44 24.17
CA VAL A 53 0.26 -15.28 24.37
C VAL A 53 1.04 -16.40 23.68
N ALA A 54 0.58 -17.64 23.77
CA ALA A 54 1.21 -18.77 23.09
C ALA A 54 1.14 -18.65 21.56
N GLU A 55 0.00 -18.26 21.00
CA GLU A 55 -0.17 -18.02 19.57
C GLU A 55 0.70 -16.85 19.07
N ASN A 56 0.76 -15.75 19.83
CA ASN A 56 1.63 -14.61 19.49
C ASN A 56 3.11 -14.99 19.51
N ASN A 57 3.54 -15.79 20.50
CA ASN A 57 4.91 -16.28 20.58
C ASN A 57 5.24 -17.21 19.41
N SER A 58 4.31 -18.10 19.04
CA SER A 58 4.45 -18.97 17.87
C SER A 58 4.51 -18.18 16.56
N THR A 59 3.69 -17.15 16.42
CA THR A 59 3.69 -16.29 15.23
C THR A 59 4.99 -15.50 15.15
N SER A 60 5.46 -14.95 16.29
CA SER A 60 6.71 -14.20 16.37
C SER A 60 7.93 -15.05 16.03
N SER A 61 7.95 -16.33 16.46
CA SER A 61 9.06 -17.24 16.13
C SER A 61 9.08 -17.61 14.65
N VAL A 62 7.90 -17.82 14.03
CA VAL A 62 7.79 -18.04 12.58
C VAL A 62 8.25 -16.82 11.79
N ILE A 63 7.83 -15.62 12.19
CA ILE A 63 8.27 -14.36 11.55
C ILE A 63 9.78 -14.21 11.66
N LEU A 64 10.35 -14.44 12.85
CA LEU A 64 11.80 -14.37 13.05
C LEU A 64 12.54 -15.36 12.15
N GLN A 65 12.05 -16.61 12.06
CA GLN A 65 12.66 -17.62 11.21
C GLN A 65 12.59 -17.23 9.73
N GLN A 66 11.44 -16.74 9.26
CA GLN A 66 11.28 -16.24 7.90
C GLN A 66 12.22 -15.06 7.60
N GLN A 67 12.34 -14.10 8.52
CA GLN A 67 13.27 -12.96 8.37
C GLN A 67 14.72 -13.44 8.27
N LEU A 68 15.12 -14.41 9.09
CA LEU A 68 16.47 -14.99 9.03
C LEU A 68 16.72 -15.74 7.73
N ASP A 69 15.74 -16.50 7.24
CA ASP A 69 15.87 -17.23 5.98
C ASP A 69 15.94 -16.27 4.79
N VAL A 70 15.12 -15.21 4.77
CA VAL A 70 15.21 -14.12 3.78
C VAL A 70 16.58 -13.43 3.83
N ALA A 71 17.10 -13.11 5.02
CA ALA A 71 18.42 -12.53 5.18
C ALA A 71 19.54 -13.46 4.68
N ARG A 72 19.45 -14.78 4.94
CA ARG A 72 20.39 -15.76 4.38
C ARG A 72 20.32 -15.80 2.86
N MET A 73 19.12 -15.80 2.29
CA MET A 73 18.94 -15.77 0.83
C MET A 73 19.63 -14.53 0.24
N HIS A 74 19.35 -13.34 0.78
CA HIS A 74 19.97 -12.08 0.34
C HIS A 74 21.49 -12.03 0.55
N SER A 75 22.02 -12.74 1.55
CA SER A 75 23.48 -12.85 1.73
C SER A 75 24.19 -13.67 0.64
N THR A 76 23.45 -14.55 -0.04
CA THR A 76 24.01 -15.45 -1.07
C THR A 76 23.71 -15.00 -2.49
N LEU A 77 22.56 -14.35 -2.70
CA LEU A 77 22.14 -13.85 -4.00
C LEU A 77 21.34 -12.55 -3.80
N PRO A 78 21.64 -11.48 -4.55
CA PRO A 78 20.78 -10.31 -4.58
C PRO A 78 19.37 -10.70 -5.09
N PRO A 79 18.32 -9.97 -4.68
CA PRO A 79 16.96 -10.26 -5.13
C PRO A 79 16.90 -10.28 -6.67
N PRO A 80 16.33 -11.34 -7.29
CA PRO A 80 16.20 -11.40 -8.74
C PRO A 80 15.18 -10.37 -9.22
N LEU A 81 15.66 -9.26 -9.80
CA LEU A 81 14.84 -8.17 -10.33
C LEU A 81 13.89 -8.62 -11.43
N GLU A 82 14.27 -9.64 -12.20
CA GLU A 82 13.44 -10.26 -13.25
C GLU A 82 12.15 -10.89 -12.70
N LEU A 83 12.12 -11.24 -11.41
CA LEU A 83 10.95 -11.81 -10.75
C LEU A 83 10.06 -10.74 -10.10
N HIS A 84 10.45 -9.47 -10.17
CA HIS A 84 9.64 -8.41 -9.56
C HIS A 84 8.32 -8.25 -10.33
N PRO A 85 7.14 -8.21 -9.65
CA PRO A 85 5.84 -8.23 -10.32
C PRO A 85 5.59 -7.07 -11.29
N LEU A 86 6.26 -5.94 -11.09
CA LEU A 86 6.15 -4.77 -11.97
C LEU A 86 7.03 -4.86 -13.21
N CYS A 87 8.06 -5.71 -13.20
CA CYS A 87 8.99 -5.86 -14.31
C CYS A 87 8.40 -6.81 -15.36
N THR A 88 8.55 -6.47 -16.65
CA THR A 88 8.23 -7.40 -17.74
C THR A 88 9.18 -7.14 -18.87
N ARG A 89 9.65 -8.21 -19.54
CA ARG A 89 10.53 -8.02 -20.69
C ARG A 89 9.77 -7.34 -21.84
N ILE A 90 10.22 -6.15 -22.25
CA ILE A 90 9.60 -5.35 -23.30
C ILE A 90 10.54 -5.21 -24.48
N CYS A 91 10.15 -5.82 -25.62
CA CYS A 91 10.88 -5.71 -26.88
C CYS A 91 10.03 -4.96 -27.91
N LEU A 92 10.53 -3.83 -28.40
CA LEU A 92 9.87 -3.00 -29.40
C LEU A 92 10.53 -3.18 -30.78
N LYS A 93 9.68 -3.47 -31.77
CA LYS A 93 10.09 -3.64 -33.17
C LYS A 93 10.29 -2.31 -33.89
N LYS A 94 10.75 -2.37 -35.14
CA LYS A 94 10.93 -1.19 -36.01
C LYS A 94 9.62 -0.58 -36.49
N SER A 95 8.58 -1.39 -36.69
CA SER A 95 7.29 -0.92 -37.19
C SER A 95 6.48 -0.22 -36.10
N TRP A 96 5.96 0.98 -36.38
CA TRP A 96 5.09 1.72 -35.46
C TRP A 96 3.80 0.96 -35.11
N ASP A 97 3.24 0.22 -36.05
CA ASP A 97 2.06 -0.62 -35.82
C ASP A 97 2.37 -1.76 -34.86
N GLU A 98 3.51 -2.43 -35.03
CA GLU A 98 3.95 -3.51 -34.13
C GLU A 98 4.29 -2.99 -32.74
N ARG A 99 4.95 -1.82 -32.65
CA ARG A 99 5.23 -1.14 -31.37
C ARG A 99 3.92 -0.86 -30.63
N SER A 100 2.97 -0.22 -31.31
CA SER A 100 1.66 0.11 -30.73
C SER A 100 0.91 -1.14 -30.29
N ALA A 101 0.91 -2.20 -31.10
CA ALA A 101 0.29 -3.48 -30.76
C ALA A 101 0.93 -4.12 -29.51
N THR A 102 2.26 -4.11 -29.41
CA THR A 102 2.97 -4.61 -28.22
C THR A 102 2.56 -3.83 -26.97
N LEU A 103 2.59 -2.50 -27.00
CA LEU A 103 2.23 -1.67 -25.85
C LEU A 103 0.77 -1.85 -25.43
N LEU A 104 -0.16 -1.89 -26.40
CA LEU A 104 -1.57 -2.15 -26.14
C LEU A 104 -1.80 -3.53 -25.50
N SER A 105 -1.04 -4.55 -25.91
CA SER A 105 -1.18 -5.90 -25.38
C SER A 105 -0.72 -6.01 -23.91
N LEU A 106 0.24 -5.19 -23.50
CA LEU A 106 0.80 -5.19 -22.14
C LEU A 106 -0.07 -4.43 -21.13
N ARG A 107 -0.85 -3.45 -21.59
CA ARG A 107 -1.52 -2.47 -20.72
C ARG A 107 -2.35 -3.09 -19.59
N GLU A 108 -3.27 -3.99 -19.90
CA GLU A 108 -4.17 -4.57 -18.88
C GLU A 108 -3.43 -5.52 -17.94
N GLN A 109 -2.40 -6.22 -18.42
CA GLN A 109 -1.55 -7.05 -17.58
C GLN A 109 -0.76 -6.18 -16.59
N LYS A 110 -0.20 -5.06 -17.06
CA LYS A 110 0.54 -4.10 -16.24
C LYS A 110 -0.31 -3.50 -15.13
N PHE A 111 -1.53 -3.06 -15.44
CA PHE A 111 -2.42 -2.56 -14.39
C PHE A 111 -2.79 -3.64 -13.37
N ARG A 112 -3.07 -4.87 -13.81
CA ARG A 112 -3.38 -5.97 -12.88
C ARG A 112 -2.22 -6.27 -11.94
N ALA A 113 -1.02 -6.44 -12.49
CA ALA A 113 0.18 -6.74 -11.69
C ALA A 113 0.50 -5.60 -10.71
N ALA A 114 0.33 -4.34 -11.15
CA ALA A 114 0.49 -3.16 -10.29
C ALA A 114 -0.51 -3.14 -9.14
N TYR A 115 -1.80 -3.38 -9.43
CA TYR A 115 -2.85 -3.42 -8.43
C TYR A 115 -2.57 -4.50 -7.39
N GLU A 116 -2.38 -5.75 -7.82
CA GLU A 116 -2.10 -6.89 -6.94
C GLU A 116 -0.89 -6.63 -6.04
N TYR A 117 0.22 -6.13 -6.62
CA TYR A 117 1.43 -5.85 -5.86
C TYR A 117 1.22 -4.75 -4.81
N ILE A 118 0.61 -3.62 -5.18
CA ILE A 118 0.41 -2.50 -4.25
C ILE A 118 -0.58 -2.88 -3.15
N THR A 119 -1.69 -3.54 -3.49
CA THR A 119 -2.67 -3.97 -2.48
C THR A 119 -2.02 -4.91 -1.49
N THR A 120 -1.30 -5.94 -1.97
CA THR A 120 -0.62 -6.88 -1.06
C THR A 120 0.46 -6.21 -0.20
N ARG A 121 1.19 -5.22 -0.73
CA ARG A 121 2.17 -4.46 0.06
C ARG A 121 1.54 -3.50 1.06
N SER A 122 0.30 -3.08 0.85
CA SER A 122 -0.42 -2.12 1.71
C SER A 122 -1.46 -2.74 2.65
N GLU A 123 -1.73 -4.06 2.53
CA GLU A 123 -2.77 -4.79 3.28
C GLU A 123 -2.71 -4.60 4.80
N LEU A 124 -1.51 -4.60 5.38
CA LEU A 124 -1.31 -4.68 6.84
C LEU A 124 -0.97 -3.33 7.49
N SER A 125 -0.56 -2.33 6.73
CA SER A 125 -0.20 -1.01 7.26
C SER A 125 -0.48 0.08 6.25
N SER A 126 -1.34 1.03 6.63
CA SER A 126 -1.66 2.23 5.85
C SER A 126 -0.49 3.22 5.77
N SER A 127 0.50 3.09 6.65
CA SER A 127 1.69 3.95 6.68
C SER A 127 2.93 3.06 6.62
N CYS A 128 3.33 2.72 5.40
CA CYS A 128 4.52 1.92 5.16
C CYS A 128 5.50 2.69 4.27
N SER A 129 6.78 2.66 4.66
CA SER A 129 7.89 3.11 3.82
C SER A 129 9.03 2.10 3.93
N SER A 130 9.54 1.65 2.80
CA SER A 130 10.75 0.82 2.73
C SER A 130 11.66 1.31 1.60
N ASP A 131 12.96 1.34 1.86
CA ASP A 131 14.03 1.64 0.90
C ASP A 131 15.08 0.54 1.04
N GLU A 132 15.25 -0.24 -0.02
CA GLU A 132 16.24 -1.31 -0.11
C GLU A 132 17.19 -0.98 -1.24
N ARG A 133 18.50 -1.12 -1.00
CA ARG A 133 19.55 -0.89 -1.99
C ARG A 133 20.52 -2.05 -1.98
N PHE A 134 20.89 -2.50 -3.16
CA PHE A 134 21.76 -3.65 -3.33
C PHE A 134 22.47 -3.58 -4.68
N GLU A 135 23.55 -4.36 -4.79
CA GLU A 135 24.29 -4.55 -6.02
C GLU A 135 23.96 -5.94 -6.59
N THR A 136 23.70 -6.02 -7.90
CA THR A 136 23.47 -7.30 -8.56
C THR A 136 24.78 -8.07 -8.72
N ALA A 137 24.71 -9.38 -9.05
CA ALA A 137 25.90 -10.16 -9.38
C ALA A 137 26.68 -9.61 -10.60
N ASN A 138 26.03 -8.78 -11.43
CA ASN A 138 26.63 -8.14 -12.60
C ASN A 138 27.25 -6.77 -12.28
N GLY A 139 27.14 -6.29 -11.03
CA GLY A 139 27.63 -4.97 -10.61
C GLY A 139 26.64 -3.82 -10.80
N ASP A 140 25.38 -4.11 -11.10
CA ASP A 140 24.35 -3.07 -11.25
C ASP A 140 23.91 -2.56 -9.89
N VAL A 141 23.79 -1.24 -9.75
CA VAL A 141 23.30 -0.60 -8.51
C VAL A 141 21.78 -0.46 -8.59
N CYS A 142 21.08 -1.11 -7.68
CA CYS A 142 19.62 -1.17 -7.69
C CYS A 142 19.01 -0.60 -6.42
N CYS A 143 17.79 -0.07 -6.54
CA CYS A 143 16.98 0.37 -5.42
C CYS A 143 15.53 -0.09 -5.58
N SER A 144 14.92 -0.50 -4.47
CA SER A 144 13.51 -0.86 -4.37
C SER A 144 12.87 0.02 -3.30
N ILE A 145 11.88 0.81 -3.70
CA ILE A 145 11.24 1.80 -2.84
C ILE A 145 9.74 1.54 -2.84
N PHE A 146 9.16 1.47 -1.64
CA PHE A 146 7.72 1.46 -1.44
C PHE A 146 7.38 2.55 -0.44
N GLN A 147 6.38 3.38 -0.75
CA GLN A 147 5.99 4.49 0.11
C GLN A 147 4.51 4.79 -0.03
N THR A 148 3.83 4.96 1.10
CA THR A 148 2.49 5.55 1.15
C THR A 148 2.55 7.02 1.54
N VAL A 149 1.96 7.89 0.73
CA VAL A 149 1.89 9.34 0.97
C VAL A 149 0.43 9.76 1.13
N HIS A 150 0.12 10.42 2.25
CA HIS A 150 -1.21 10.95 2.50
C HIS A 150 -1.28 12.43 2.14
N PHE A 151 -2.19 12.78 1.22
CA PHE A 151 -2.41 14.17 0.82
C PHE A 151 -3.55 14.80 1.63
N SER A 152 -3.27 15.90 2.33
CA SER A 152 -4.27 16.69 3.06
C SER A 152 -4.66 17.94 2.27
N GLY A 153 -5.92 18.38 2.39
CA GLY A 153 -6.41 19.61 1.74
C GLY A 153 -6.65 19.51 0.23
N VAL A 154 -6.65 18.30 -0.34
CA VAL A 154 -6.99 18.06 -1.75
C VAL A 154 -8.50 18.13 -1.99
N LYS A 155 -8.90 18.61 -3.18
CA LYS A 155 -10.32 18.78 -3.56
C LYS A 155 -10.96 17.48 -4.04
N SER A 156 -10.18 16.64 -4.72
CA SER A 156 -10.64 15.36 -5.27
C SER A 156 -9.46 14.44 -5.56
N LEU A 157 -9.73 13.15 -5.70
CA LEU A 157 -8.74 12.18 -6.17
C LEU A 157 -8.23 12.53 -7.58
N GLN A 158 -9.11 12.98 -8.46
CA GLN A 158 -8.75 13.40 -9.82
C GLN A 158 -7.71 14.53 -9.83
N GLN A 159 -7.82 15.50 -8.91
CA GLN A 159 -6.82 16.56 -8.77
C GLN A 159 -5.41 15.98 -8.49
N VAL A 160 -5.32 14.98 -7.61
CA VAL A 160 -4.05 14.34 -7.27
C VAL A 160 -3.52 13.56 -8.47
N TYR A 161 -4.38 12.77 -9.11
CA TYR A 161 -4.04 12.02 -10.32
C TYR A 161 -3.51 12.92 -11.43
N ASP A 162 -4.20 14.02 -11.74
CA ASP A 162 -3.80 14.97 -12.78
C ASP A 162 -2.45 15.63 -12.43
N ALA A 163 -2.20 15.93 -11.15
CA ALA A 163 -0.94 16.49 -10.68
C ALA A 163 0.22 15.48 -10.81
N VAL A 164 -0.01 14.20 -10.50
CA VAL A 164 0.97 13.13 -10.68
C VAL A 164 1.29 12.96 -12.17
N LEU A 165 0.26 12.90 -13.02
CA LEU A 165 0.44 12.76 -14.47
C LEU A 165 1.19 13.97 -15.05
N PHE A 166 0.87 15.20 -14.59
CA PHE A 166 1.61 16.40 -14.95
C PHE A 166 3.09 16.30 -14.54
N SER A 167 3.37 15.85 -13.32
CA SER A 167 4.76 15.68 -12.85
C SER A 167 5.53 14.66 -13.70
N MET A 168 4.90 13.53 -14.05
CA MET A 168 5.53 12.48 -14.87
C MET A 168 5.76 12.96 -16.32
N ASN A 169 4.78 13.68 -16.88
CA ASN A 169 4.88 14.26 -18.22
C ASN A 169 5.87 15.43 -18.33
N ASN A 170 6.43 15.93 -17.23
CA ASN A 170 7.46 16.97 -17.22
C ASN A 170 8.69 16.52 -16.40
N MET A 171 8.94 15.22 -16.38
CA MET A 171 10.02 14.64 -15.57
C MET A 171 11.40 15.11 -16.04
N GLU A 172 11.60 15.38 -17.33
CA GLU A 172 12.86 15.90 -17.86
C GLU A 172 13.18 17.29 -17.30
N ILE A 173 12.20 18.19 -17.20
CA ILE A 173 12.36 19.50 -16.55
C ILE A 173 12.70 19.31 -15.08
N SER A 174 11.98 18.43 -14.39
CA SER A 174 12.25 18.12 -12.98
C SER A 174 13.69 17.62 -12.74
N ILE A 175 14.23 16.80 -13.63
CA ILE A 175 15.61 16.31 -13.55
C ILE A 175 16.59 17.46 -13.79
N CYS A 176 16.36 18.28 -14.82
CA CYS A 176 17.19 19.45 -15.12
C CYS A 176 17.26 20.42 -13.93
N GLU A 177 16.11 20.79 -13.36
CA GLU A 177 16.04 21.80 -12.30
C GLU A 177 16.56 21.28 -10.96
N ARG A 178 16.26 20.01 -10.60
CA ARG A 178 16.63 19.47 -9.29
C ARG A 178 18.07 18.95 -9.23
N LEU A 179 18.58 18.41 -10.34
CA LEU A 179 19.92 17.80 -10.39
C LEU A 179 20.94 18.66 -11.14
N GLY A 180 20.53 19.73 -11.81
CA GLY A 180 21.43 20.54 -12.64
C GLY A 180 21.87 19.84 -13.93
N HIS A 181 21.24 18.73 -14.29
CA HIS A 181 21.59 17.96 -15.49
C HIS A 181 21.07 18.64 -16.76
N ILE A 182 21.69 18.34 -17.89
CA ILE A 182 21.10 18.59 -19.21
C ILE A 182 20.33 17.32 -19.58
N THR A 183 19.00 17.41 -19.62
CA THR A 183 18.13 16.28 -19.94
C THR A 183 17.32 16.57 -21.20
N THR A 184 17.40 15.67 -22.18
CA THR A 184 16.60 15.70 -23.40
C THR A 184 15.60 14.56 -23.38
N ARG A 185 14.47 14.75 -24.06
CA ARG A 185 13.40 13.77 -24.16
C ARG A 185 12.90 13.66 -25.59
N ASP A 186 12.79 12.43 -26.07
CA ASP A 186 12.23 12.09 -27.36
C ASP A 186 10.93 11.32 -27.14
N ASP A 187 9.79 11.97 -27.43
CA ASP A 187 8.47 11.34 -27.37
C ASP A 187 8.19 10.54 -28.63
N TYR A 188 7.71 9.31 -28.45
CA TYR A 188 7.38 8.39 -29.53
C TYR A 188 5.88 8.27 -29.74
N ASP A 189 5.47 8.17 -31.01
CA ASP A 189 4.06 8.15 -31.38
C ASP A 189 3.36 6.91 -30.81
N CYS A 190 2.20 7.11 -30.18
CA CYS A 190 1.40 6.06 -29.57
C CYS A 190 -0.05 6.18 -30.02
N ALA A 191 -0.67 5.05 -30.35
CA ALA A 191 -2.05 5.01 -30.85
C ALA A 191 -3.12 5.45 -29.82
N ASP A 192 -2.76 5.52 -28.53
CA ASP A 192 -3.67 5.81 -27.42
C ASP A 192 -3.01 6.84 -26.50
N SER A 193 -3.74 7.93 -26.16
CA SER A 193 -3.26 8.99 -25.26
C SER A 193 -3.01 8.50 -23.83
N SER A 194 -3.54 7.33 -23.45
CA SER A 194 -3.29 6.70 -22.15
C SER A 194 -1.95 5.97 -22.11
N ILE A 195 -1.25 5.88 -23.24
CA ILE A 195 0.04 5.20 -23.40
C ILE A 195 1.08 6.25 -23.74
N TYR A 196 2.17 6.19 -23.01
CA TYR A 196 3.32 7.02 -23.20
C TYR A 196 4.52 6.13 -23.49
N ASN A 197 5.34 6.53 -24.45
CA ASN A 197 6.59 5.88 -24.80
C ASN A 197 7.59 6.98 -25.13
N ALA A 198 8.71 7.03 -24.40
CA ALA A 198 9.73 8.02 -24.67
C ALA A 198 11.10 7.56 -24.22
N ARG A 199 12.10 8.22 -24.81
CA ARG A 199 13.48 8.14 -24.36
C ARG A 199 13.88 9.43 -23.68
N MET A 200 14.55 9.30 -22.54
CA MET A 200 15.18 10.41 -21.85
C MET A 200 16.67 10.17 -21.71
N VAL A 201 17.46 11.17 -22.05
CA VAL A 201 18.92 11.16 -21.92
C VAL A 201 19.29 12.31 -21.01
N SER A 202 19.98 12.01 -19.92
CA SER A 202 20.38 12.98 -18.91
C SER A 202 21.89 12.94 -18.72
N THR A 203 22.55 14.07 -18.98
CA THR A 203 23.99 14.26 -18.81
C THR A 203 24.25 15.13 -17.59
N ASN A 204 25.07 14.62 -16.68
CA ASN A 204 25.46 15.34 -15.47
C ASN A 204 26.63 16.31 -15.72
N GLU A 205 27.01 17.06 -14.69
CA GLU A 205 28.10 18.05 -14.76
C GLU A 205 29.47 17.45 -15.09
N THR A 206 29.68 16.15 -14.81
CA THR A 206 30.93 15.44 -15.11
C THR A 206 30.96 14.86 -16.53
N GLY A 207 29.90 15.09 -17.33
CA GLY A 207 29.78 14.62 -18.70
C GLY A 207 29.32 13.16 -18.82
N VAL A 208 28.98 12.50 -17.71
CA VAL A 208 28.43 11.14 -17.73
C VAL A 208 26.96 11.22 -18.16
N SER A 209 26.63 10.50 -19.24
CA SER A 209 25.28 10.45 -19.78
C SER A 209 24.57 9.17 -19.34
N THR A 210 23.31 9.33 -18.94
CA THR A 210 22.44 8.22 -18.55
C THR A 210 21.21 8.20 -19.44
N GLU A 211 20.70 7.02 -19.76
CA GLU A 211 19.54 6.83 -20.64
C GLU A 211 18.44 6.03 -19.94
N VAL A 212 17.20 6.52 -20.02
CA VAL A 212 15.98 5.80 -19.66
C VAL A 212 15.15 5.66 -20.93
N SER A 213 14.86 4.44 -21.36
CA SER A 213 13.87 4.19 -22.41
C SER A 213 12.63 3.61 -21.73
N GLY A 214 11.59 4.41 -21.58
CA GLY A 214 10.47 4.11 -20.68
C GLY A 214 9.12 4.13 -21.39
N ILE A 215 8.22 3.29 -20.89
CA ILE A 215 6.79 3.33 -21.20
C ILE A 215 6.01 3.69 -19.94
N MET A 216 4.87 4.34 -20.12
CA MET A 216 3.95 4.61 -19.03
C MET A 216 2.51 4.36 -19.48
N PHE A 217 1.78 3.62 -18.66
CA PHE A 217 0.33 3.45 -18.79
C PHE A 217 -0.35 4.23 -17.67
N SER A 218 -1.33 5.04 -18.01
CA SER A 218 -2.11 5.79 -17.02
C SER A 218 -3.60 5.58 -17.25
N ARG A 219 -4.35 5.42 -16.16
CA ARG A 219 -5.81 5.33 -16.21
C ARG A 219 -6.42 5.79 -14.89
N PHE A 220 -7.48 6.58 -14.98
CA PHE A 220 -8.37 6.84 -13.87
C PHE A 220 -9.55 5.86 -13.95
N PHE A 221 -9.70 5.01 -12.94
CA PHE A 221 -10.81 4.07 -12.81
C PHE A 221 -11.92 4.71 -12.00
N ASP A 222 -13.08 4.88 -12.62
CA ASP A 222 -14.28 5.30 -11.90
C ASP A 222 -14.98 4.08 -11.29
N SER A 223 -15.77 4.31 -10.24
CA SER A 223 -16.66 3.34 -9.58
C SER A 223 -17.60 2.58 -10.53
N SER A 224 -17.90 3.16 -11.70
CA SER A 224 -18.74 2.55 -12.72
C SER A 224 -17.98 1.72 -13.78
N ASP A 225 -16.65 1.75 -13.77
CA ASP A 225 -15.83 1.05 -14.74
C ASP A 225 -15.81 -0.46 -14.45
N ARG A 226 -16.36 -1.25 -15.38
CA ARG A 226 -16.37 -2.72 -15.30
C ARG A 226 -14.97 -3.34 -15.35
N ARG A 227 -13.96 -2.56 -15.73
CA ARG A 227 -12.54 -2.96 -15.72
C ARG A 227 -11.81 -2.48 -14.46
N SER A 228 -12.50 -1.83 -13.53
CA SER A 228 -11.92 -1.45 -12.25
C SER A 228 -11.51 -2.69 -11.47
N PHE A 229 -10.36 -2.60 -10.80
CA PHE A 229 -9.85 -3.63 -9.89
C PHE A 229 -10.40 -3.47 -8.47
N SER A 230 -11.05 -2.33 -8.19
CA SER A 230 -11.57 -1.92 -6.89
C SER A 230 -13.01 -1.41 -7.04
N ASP A 231 -13.81 -1.57 -5.98
CA ASP A 231 -15.16 -1.00 -5.90
C ASP A 231 -15.15 0.53 -5.70
N ALA A 232 -14.00 1.09 -5.30
CA ALA A 232 -13.78 2.52 -5.13
C ALA A 232 -13.00 3.12 -6.31
N PRO A 233 -13.26 4.40 -6.68
CA PRO A 233 -12.51 5.05 -7.74
C PRO A 233 -11.03 5.18 -7.36
N CYS A 234 -10.13 4.90 -8.31
CA CYS A 234 -8.68 4.96 -8.11
C CYS A 234 -7.97 5.50 -9.36
N GLY A 235 -6.81 6.12 -9.17
CA GLY A 235 -5.97 6.59 -10.27
C GLY A 235 -4.71 5.76 -10.33
N MET A 236 -4.42 5.10 -11.44
CA MET A 236 -3.23 4.27 -11.57
C MET A 236 -2.29 4.79 -12.64
N LEU A 237 -1.00 4.72 -12.33
CA LEU A 237 0.08 5.02 -13.26
C LEU A 237 1.14 3.94 -13.12
N VAL A 238 1.48 3.28 -14.23
CA VAL A 238 2.46 2.19 -14.27
C VAL A 238 3.56 2.58 -15.24
N ILE A 239 4.80 2.51 -14.80
CA ILE A 239 6.00 2.80 -15.60
C ILE A 239 6.79 1.50 -15.71
N ASP A 240 7.33 1.24 -16.89
CA ASP A 240 8.35 0.20 -17.07
C ASP A 240 9.37 0.61 -18.13
N SER A 241 10.51 -0.08 -18.17
CA SER A 241 11.59 0.19 -19.13
C SER A 241 11.55 -0.76 -20.32
N VAL A 242 11.97 -0.25 -21.47
CA VAL A 242 12.09 -1.03 -22.71
C VAL A 242 13.44 -1.74 -22.72
N ASP A 243 13.42 -3.06 -22.80
CA ASP A 243 14.63 -3.89 -22.80
C ASP A 243 15.38 -3.84 -24.11
N GLU A 244 14.64 -3.94 -25.20
CA GLU A 244 15.17 -3.96 -26.55
C GLU A 244 14.31 -3.07 -27.44
N ASP A 245 14.94 -2.10 -28.09
CA ASP A 245 14.30 -1.26 -29.09
C ASP A 245 15.04 -1.40 -30.42
N GLU A 246 14.42 -2.06 -31.40
CA GLU A 246 15.03 -2.27 -32.72
C GLU A 246 15.09 -0.99 -33.58
N LEU A 247 14.21 -0.02 -33.31
CA LEU A 247 14.18 1.26 -34.02
C LEU A 247 15.25 2.21 -33.49
N TYR A 248 15.43 2.21 -32.17
CA TYR A 248 16.42 3.02 -31.48
C TYR A 248 17.25 2.16 -30.52
N PRO A 249 18.23 1.39 -31.00
CA PRO A 249 19.01 0.52 -30.11
C PRO A 249 19.74 1.29 -29.01
N TYR A 250 19.89 0.66 -27.84
CA TYR A 250 20.70 1.19 -26.76
C TYR A 250 22.19 1.15 -27.14
N VAL A 251 22.93 2.20 -26.79
CA VAL A 251 24.35 2.37 -27.12
C VAL A 251 25.20 2.43 -25.83
N PRO A 252 25.66 1.28 -25.31
CA PRO A 252 26.36 1.21 -24.01
C PRO A 252 27.71 1.92 -23.98
N SER A 253 28.32 2.16 -25.14
CA SER A 253 29.59 2.90 -25.23
C SER A 253 29.43 4.41 -25.00
N GLU A 254 28.22 4.94 -25.13
CA GLU A 254 27.94 6.37 -25.01
C GLU A 254 27.21 6.74 -23.72
N ARG A 255 26.41 5.82 -23.18
CA ARG A 255 25.45 6.11 -22.11
C ARG A 255 25.36 4.95 -21.15
N VAL A 256 25.09 5.26 -19.89
CA VAL A 256 24.75 4.29 -18.85
C VAL A 256 23.23 4.11 -18.82
N ARG A 257 22.76 2.88 -19.01
CA ARG A 257 21.33 2.54 -18.93
C ARG A 257 20.80 2.70 -17.50
N LYS A 258 19.59 3.23 -17.39
CA LYS A 258 18.80 3.30 -16.17
C LYS A 258 17.44 2.67 -16.44
N ASP A 259 17.16 1.57 -15.77
CA ASP A 259 15.86 0.90 -15.81
C ASP A 259 15.02 1.29 -14.59
N VAL A 260 13.74 1.49 -14.83
CA VAL A 260 12.71 1.85 -13.86
C VAL A 260 11.47 1.01 -14.13
N SER A 261 10.98 0.36 -13.09
CA SER A 261 9.64 -0.24 -13.04
C SER A 261 8.93 0.31 -11.81
N ALA A 262 7.79 0.97 -11.99
CA ALA A 262 7.10 1.65 -10.91
C ALA A 262 5.59 1.58 -11.09
N ALA A 263 4.87 1.65 -9.97
CA ALA A 263 3.42 1.76 -9.97
C ALA A 263 3.00 2.77 -8.89
N LEU A 264 2.05 3.63 -9.25
CA LEU A 264 1.36 4.55 -8.36
C LEU A 264 -0.14 4.23 -8.41
N TYR A 265 -0.79 4.27 -7.24
CA TYR A 265 -2.19 3.94 -7.00
C TYR A 265 -2.79 4.92 -5.98
#